data_AF-A0A6S7HBP4-F1
#
_entry.id   AF-A0A6S7HBP4-F1
#
_cell.length_a   1.000
_cell.length_b   1.000
_cell.length_c   1.000
_cell.angle_alpha   90.00
_cell.angle_beta   90.00
_cell.angle_gamma   90.00
#
_symmetry.space_group_name_H-M   'P 1'
#
loop_
_entity.id
_entity.type
_entity.pdbx_description
1 polymer ?
#
loop_
_entity_poly.entity_id
_entity_poly.type
_entity_poly.pdbx_seq_one_letter_code
_entity_poly.pdbx_strand_id
1 'polypeptide(L)'
;RWNATYRDNDESKVSKEQGIPKEGISVDISALRYIVDPYNECTSNEDESPEKNLNDAISKYRQLSAKWSGLTGTNHVPSVGEWQKLMKESSAFIFYGTQKCLNYVPPSLLVSFPLQECNIMLILDHVETNESFLRQATLDASKTCNELTFEFPFESAAILSLTGVNSIIANQWNCKLRDNREKFTKILEAAIDNSKNIGNALRSSVHPKPESNTDQDISPGDITTEVSSTQSNVIVLDNTVLYGLPYFMLNPLKT
;
A
#
# COMPACT_ATOMS: atom_id res chain seq x y z
N ARG A 1 -58.79 17.05 -25.51
CA ARG A 1 -58.42 18.22 -24.67
C ARG A 1 -58.44 17.74 -23.22
N TRP A 2 -57.30 17.29 -22.72
CA TRP A 2 -57.12 16.79 -21.36
C TRP A 2 -56.00 17.63 -20.73
N ASN A 3 -56.35 18.37 -19.67
CA ASN A 3 -55.39 19.07 -18.82
C ASN A 3 -54.82 18.06 -17.83
N ALA A 4 -53.50 17.93 -17.78
CA ALA A 4 -52.80 17.24 -16.71
C ALA A 4 -51.80 18.21 -16.07
N THR A 5 -52.09 18.54 -14.82
CA THR A 5 -51.29 19.31 -13.88
C THR A 5 -49.89 18.71 -13.70
N TYR A 6 -48.86 19.53 -13.85
CA TYR A 6 -47.49 19.24 -13.43
C TYR A 6 -47.45 19.09 -11.91
N ARG A 7 -46.92 17.96 -11.43
CA ARG A 7 -46.45 17.76 -10.06
C ARG A 7 -44.98 17.41 -10.16
N ASP A 8 -44.16 18.25 -9.52
CA ASP A 8 -42.74 18.01 -9.32
C ASP A 8 -42.52 16.63 -8.68
N ASN A 9 -41.49 15.93 -9.16
CA ASN A 9 -40.69 15.08 -8.30
C ASN A 9 -39.24 15.12 -8.79
N ASP A 10 -38.46 15.75 -7.94
CA ASP A 10 -37.02 15.83 -7.88
C ASP A 10 -36.43 14.42 -7.69
N GLU A 11 -35.75 13.89 -8.71
CA GLU A 11 -34.88 12.72 -8.55
C GLU A 11 -33.47 13.06 -9.01
N SER A 12 -32.70 13.54 -8.05
CA SER A 12 -31.25 13.58 -8.09
C SER A 12 -30.70 12.17 -8.37
N LYS A 13 -30.08 12.00 -9.55
CA LYS A 13 -29.32 10.80 -9.90
C LYS A 13 -28.06 10.72 -9.03
N VAL A 14 -28.19 10.11 -7.85
CA VAL A 14 -27.05 9.58 -7.10
C VAL A 14 -26.63 8.29 -7.79
N SER A 15 -25.55 8.35 -8.57
CA SER A 15 -24.84 7.17 -9.07
C SER A 15 -24.33 6.36 -7.88
N LYS A 16 -25.08 5.33 -7.49
CA LYS A 16 -24.64 4.35 -6.50
C LYS A 16 -23.51 3.53 -7.13
N GLU A 17 -22.28 3.69 -6.63
CA GLU A 17 -21.24 2.67 -6.77
C GLU A 17 -21.71 1.41 -6.01
N GLN A 18 -22.55 0.60 -6.66
CA GLN A 18 -23.01 -0.68 -6.15
C GLN A 18 -21.92 -1.72 -6.42
N GLY A 19 -21.29 -2.21 -5.36
CA GLY A 19 -20.45 -3.41 -5.45
C GLY A 19 -19.55 -3.71 -4.26
N ILE A 20 -19.18 -2.72 -3.45
CA ILE A 20 -18.25 -2.92 -2.33
C ILE A 20 -19.05 -3.09 -1.04
N PRO A 21 -18.95 -4.24 -0.33
CA PRO A 21 -19.50 -4.38 1.02
C PRO A 21 -18.99 -3.23 1.89
N LYS A 22 -19.90 -2.47 2.51
CA LYS A 22 -19.55 -1.42 3.48
C LYS A 22 -18.92 -2.01 4.74
N GLU A 23 -19.16 -3.30 5.00
CA GLU A 23 -18.62 -4.08 6.10
C GLU A 23 -17.57 -5.04 5.55
N GLY A 24 -16.31 -4.84 5.95
CA GLY A 24 -15.18 -5.66 5.55
C GLY A 24 -14.82 -6.74 6.59
N ILE A 25 -13.90 -7.64 6.24
CA ILE A 25 -13.34 -8.59 7.21
C ILE A 25 -12.36 -7.84 8.11
N SER A 26 -12.59 -7.89 9.41
CA SER A 26 -11.72 -7.25 10.40
C SER A 26 -10.42 -8.04 10.56
N VAL A 27 -9.28 -7.36 10.46
CA VAL A 27 -7.95 -7.88 10.77
C VAL A 27 -7.45 -7.20 12.03
N ASP A 28 -6.94 -8.00 12.98
CA ASP A 28 -6.38 -7.48 14.23
C ASP A 28 -5.15 -6.63 13.94
N ILE A 29 -5.25 -5.31 14.05
CA ILE A 29 -4.09 -4.44 13.86
C ILE A 29 -3.08 -4.54 15.02
N SER A 30 -3.44 -5.11 16.18
CA SER A 30 -2.54 -5.15 17.33
C SER A 30 -1.36 -6.12 17.12
N ALA A 31 -1.56 -7.20 16.37
CA ALA A 31 -0.51 -8.14 15.96
C ALA A 31 0.21 -7.74 14.67
N LEU A 32 0.23 -6.44 14.33
CA LEU A 32 1.00 -5.93 13.20
C LEU A 32 2.49 -6.13 13.44
N ARG A 33 3.19 -6.60 12.40
CA ARG A 33 4.65 -6.72 12.38
C ARG A 33 5.24 -5.90 11.25
N TYR A 34 6.48 -5.47 11.42
CA TYR A 34 7.15 -4.69 10.39
C TYR A 34 8.64 -5.01 10.26
N ILE A 35 9.16 -4.81 9.06
CA ILE A 35 10.60 -4.73 8.80
C ILE A 35 10.85 -3.48 7.96
N VAL A 36 11.70 -2.60 8.46
CA VAL A 36 11.92 -1.28 7.86
C VAL A 36 13.40 -1.01 7.65
N ASP A 37 13.72 -0.58 6.43
CA ASP A 37 15.07 -0.27 5.94
C ASP A 37 16.15 -1.24 6.47
N PRO A 38 16.14 -2.53 6.11
CA PRO A 38 16.91 -3.57 6.81
C PRO A 38 18.42 -3.35 6.89
N TYR A 39 18.99 -2.60 5.95
CA TYR A 39 20.43 -2.29 5.90
C TYR A 39 20.74 -0.83 6.27
N ASN A 40 19.74 -0.06 6.69
CA ASN A 40 19.87 1.36 7.03
C ASN A 40 20.46 2.21 5.88
N GLU A 41 20.02 1.93 4.65
CA GLU A 41 20.55 2.53 3.42
C GLU A 41 19.77 3.80 3.02
N CYS A 42 18.66 4.10 3.70
CA CYS A 42 17.78 5.24 3.39
C CYS A 42 18.08 6.50 4.20
N THR A 43 19.29 6.64 4.72
CA THR A 43 19.69 7.73 5.65
C THR A 43 19.95 9.08 4.98
N SER A 44 19.96 9.15 3.65
CA SER A 44 20.30 10.36 2.90
C SER A 44 19.37 11.56 3.17
N ASN A 45 18.08 11.32 3.39
CA ASN A 45 17.07 12.34 3.68
C ASN A 45 16.28 11.91 4.92
N GLU A 46 16.50 12.57 6.06
CA GLU A 46 15.81 12.22 7.31
C GLU A 46 14.28 12.27 7.18
N ASP A 47 13.73 13.25 6.45
CA ASP A 47 12.28 13.40 6.23
C ASP A 47 11.65 12.36 5.28
N GLU A 48 12.48 11.60 4.57
CA GLU A 48 12.05 10.51 3.70
C GLU A 48 12.47 9.15 4.25
N SER A 49 13.11 9.12 5.41
CA SER A 49 13.55 7.89 6.08
C SER A 49 12.34 7.01 6.42
N PRO A 50 12.31 5.75 5.93
CA PRO A 50 11.27 4.78 6.27
C PRO A 50 11.10 4.58 7.77
N GLU A 51 12.20 4.59 8.53
CA GLU A 51 12.20 4.41 9.98
C GLU A 51 11.53 5.59 10.70
N LYS A 52 11.85 6.83 10.29
CA LYS A 52 11.18 8.02 10.83
C LYS A 52 9.67 7.98 10.56
N ASN A 53 9.29 7.67 9.32
CA ASN A 53 7.88 7.60 8.93
C ASN A 53 7.11 6.53 9.73
N LEU A 54 7.73 5.38 9.97
CA LEU A 54 7.14 4.35 10.82
C LEU A 54 7.00 4.84 12.27
N ASN A 55 8.04 5.44 12.83
CA ASN A 55 8.02 5.96 14.21
C ASN A 55 6.94 7.05 14.38
N ASP A 56 6.77 7.92 13.38
CA ASP A 56 5.71 8.91 13.33
C ASP A 56 4.34 8.23 13.34
N ALA A 57 4.13 7.18 12.54
CA ALA A 57 2.89 6.40 12.55
C ALA A 57 2.65 5.68 13.90
N ILE A 58 3.69 5.09 14.50
CA ILE A 58 3.59 4.45 15.83
C ILE A 58 3.18 5.49 16.88
N SER A 59 3.75 6.70 16.82
CA SER A 59 3.43 7.80 17.73
C SER A 59 1.99 8.30 17.56
N LYS A 60 1.52 8.43 16.30
CA LYS A 60 0.17 8.85 15.95
C LYS A 60 -0.88 7.84 16.42
N TYR A 61 -0.62 6.55 16.22
CA TYR A 61 -1.55 5.47 16.53
C TYR A 61 -1.23 4.73 17.83
N ARG A 62 -0.64 5.41 18.83
CA ARG A 62 -0.11 4.81 20.07
C ARG A 62 -1.03 3.80 20.79
N GLN A 63 -2.35 4.01 20.73
CA GLN A 63 -3.33 3.10 21.34
C GLN A 63 -3.42 1.75 20.61
N LEU A 64 -3.24 1.76 19.28
CA LEU A 64 -3.29 0.57 18.42
C LEU A 64 -1.91 -0.06 18.26
N SER A 65 -0.86 0.78 18.22
CA SER A 65 0.52 0.38 17.98
C SER A 65 1.24 -0.19 19.20
N ALA A 66 0.58 -0.26 20.36
CA ALA A 66 1.18 -0.72 21.62
C ALA A 66 1.78 -2.14 21.54
N LYS A 67 1.27 -3.00 20.66
CA LYS A 67 1.75 -4.37 20.42
C LYS A 67 2.44 -4.56 19.07
N TRP A 68 2.63 -3.48 18.30
CA TRP A 68 3.38 -3.55 17.06
C TRP A 68 4.83 -3.86 17.39
N SER A 69 5.42 -4.77 16.65
CA SER A 69 6.81 -5.15 16.83
C SER A 69 7.47 -5.46 15.50
N GLY A 70 8.76 -5.20 15.42
CA GLY A 70 9.47 -5.33 14.17
C GLY A 70 10.94 -5.00 14.32
N LEU A 71 11.63 -4.98 13.19
CA LEU A 71 13.04 -4.69 13.10
C LEU A 71 13.27 -3.49 12.19
N THR A 72 14.19 -2.62 12.58
CA THR A 72 14.70 -1.53 11.76
C THR A 72 16.18 -1.76 11.45
N GLY A 73 16.71 -1.22 10.35
CA GLY A 73 18.14 -1.34 10.03
C GLY A 73 19.07 -0.75 11.08
N THR A 74 18.59 0.17 11.92
CA THR A 74 19.33 0.70 13.07
C THR A 74 19.53 -0.34 14.17
N ASN A 75 18.69 -1.38 14.27
CA ASN A 75 18.90 -2.50 15.21
C ASN A 75 20.01 -3.42 14.71
N HIS A 76 19.77 -4.10 13.59
CA HIS A 76 20.68 -5.00 12.89
C HIS A 76 20.05 -5.44 11.58
N VAL A 77 20.86 -6.02 10.69
CA VAL A 77 20.35 -6.66 9.46
C VAL A 77 19.60 -7.94 9.84
N PRO A 78 18.28 -8.05 9.56
CA PRO A 78 17.49 -9.22 9.95
C PRO A 78 17.96 -10.49 9.24
N SER A 79 18.09 -11.57 9.99
CA SER A 79 18.32 -12.91 9.45
C SER A 79 17.06 -13.49 8.79
N VAL A 80 17.22 -14.49 7.92
CA VAL A 80 16.09 -15.17 7.27
C VAL A 80 15.10 -15.75 8.30
N GLY A 81 15.60 -16.27 9.43
CA GLY A 81 14.75 -16.79 10.49
C GLY A 81 13.91 -15.71 11.18
N GLU A 82 14.45 -14.50 11.35
CA GLU A 82 13.72 -13.37 11.90
C GLU A 82 12.64 -12.87 10.93
N TRP A 83 12.95 -12.81 9.64
CA TRP A 83 11.96 -12.55 8.60
C TRP A 83 10.80 -13.53 8.64
N GLN A 84 11.10 -14.84 8.61
CA GLN A 84 10.08 -15.89 8.65
C GLN A 84 9.23 -15.79 9.93
N LYS A 85 9.87 -15.59 11.08
CA LYS A 85 9.17 -15.42 12.36
C LYS A 85 8.22 -14.23 12.33
N LEU A 86 8.70 -13.06 11.90
CA LEU A 86 7.89 -11.83 11.86
C LEU A 86 6.73 -11.94 10.87
N MET A 87 6.93 -12.53 9.69
CA MET A 87 5.82 -12.78 8.76
C MET A 87 4.80 -13.76 9.36
N LYS A 88 5.25 -14.84 10.04
CA LYS A 88 4.36 -15.85 10.64
C LYS A 88 3.45 -15.29 11.72
N GLU A 89 4.04 -14.54 12.63
CA GLU A 89 3.37 -14.03 13.84
C GLU A 89 2.54 -12.76 13.55
N SER A 90 2.47 -12.35 12.28
CA SER A 90 1.78 -11.14 11.86
C SER A 90 0.36 -11.43 11.43
N SER A 91 -0.58 -10.61 11.89
CA SER A 91 -1.92 -10.50 11.30
C SER A 91 -1.92 -9.57 10.09
N ALA A 92 -1.09 -8.54 10.16
CA ALA A 92 -0.76 -7.61 9.10
C ALA A 92 0.76 -7.35 9.12
N PHE A 93 1.39 -7.33 7.96
CA PHE A 93 2.83 -7.13 7.84
C PHE A 93 3.15 -5.91 7.00
N ILE A 94 4.14 -5.12 7.43
CA ILE A 94 4.64 -3.97 6.68
C ILE A 94 6.11 -4.21 6.35
N PHE A 95 6.44 -4.24 5.06
CA PHE A 95 7.81 -4.04 4.60
C PHE A 95 7.95 -2.63 4.03
N TYR A 96 8.95 -1.89 4.48
CA TYR A 96 9.26 -0.57 3.92
C TYR A 96 10.78 -0.41 3.81
N GLY A 97 11.33 -0.53 2.60
CA GLY A 97 12.78 -0.49 2.40
C GLY A 97 13.22 -0.39 0.94
N THR A 98 14.52 -0.61 0.74
CA THR A 98 15.14 -0.64 -0.59
C THR A 98 14.91 -1.97 -1.29
N GLN A 99 15.11 -1.99 -2.61
CA GLN A 99 15.07 -3.19 -3.45
C GLN A 99 13.74 -3.95 -3.34
N LYS A 100 13.66 -5.19 -3.81
CA LYS A 100 12.43 -5.99 -3.78
C LYS A 100 12.33 -6.74 -2.45
N CYS A 101 11.15 -6.89 -1.87
CA CYS A 101 10.98 -7.59 -0.60
C CYS A 101 11.55 -9.02 -0.61
N LEU A 102 11.38 -9.75 -1.72
CA LEU A 102 11.87 -11.13 -1.83
C LEU A 102 13.38 -11.24 -2.10
N ASN A 103 14.11 -10.13 -2.20
CA ASN A 103 15.57 -10.15 -2.22
C ASN A 103 16.17 -10.49 -0.85
N TYR A 104 15.42 -10.19 0.23
CA TYR A 104 15.85 -10.42 1.60
C TYR A 104 15.53 -11.84 2.09
N VAL A 105 14.49 -12.45 1.52
CA VAL A 105 14.06 -13.81 1.85
C VAL A 105 13.87 -14.58 0.56
N PRO A 106 14.71 -15.60 0.30
CA PRO A 106 14.59 -16.42 -0.90
C PRO A 106 13.17 -16.99 -1.07
N PRO A 107 12.56 -16.85 -2.26
CA PRO A 107 11.23 -17.39 -2.55
C PRO A 107 11.05 -18.88 -2.18
N SER A 108 12.09 -19.68 -2.40
CA SER A 108 12.12 -21.11 -2.07
C SER A 108 11.87 -21.41 -0.59
N LEU A 109 12.30 -20.52 0.31
CA LEU A 109 12.13 -20.65 1.75
C LEU A 109 10.74 -20.19 2.22
N LEU A 110 10.07 -19.32 1.45
CA LEU A 110 8.70 -18.89 1.76
C LEU A 110 7.68 -19.97 1.41
N VAL A 111 7.83 -20.65 0.27
CA VAL A 111 6.87 -21.69 -0.18
C VAL A 111 6.73 -22.83 0.83
N SER A 112 7.78 -23.11 1.60
CA SER A 112 7.78 -24.17 2.61
C SER A 112 7.14 -23.75 3.95
N PHE A 113 6.68 -22.50 4.07
CA PHE A 113 6.29 -21.89 5.33
C PHE A 113 4.90 -21.23 5.24
N PRO A 114 3.90 -21.71 5.99
CA PRO A 114 2.55 -21.15 5.93
C PRO A 114 2.46 -19.80 6.65
N LEU A 115 1.93 -18.79 5.95
CA LEU A 115 1.65 -17.43 6.42
C LEU A 115 0.14 -17.18 6.62
N GLN A 116 -0.60 -18.21 7.03
CA GLN A 116 -2.07 -18.19 7.12
C GLN A 116 -2.64 -17.16 8.12
N GLU A 117 -1.83 -16.75 9.10
CA GLU A 117 -2.23 -15.71 10.06
C GLU A 117 -2.10 -14.30 9.46
N CYS A 118 -1.22 -14.14 8.46
CA CYS A 118 -0.95 -12.85 7.80
C CYS A 118 -2.01 -12.57 6.73
N ASN A 119 -3.00 -11.76 7.08
CA ASN A 119 -4.09 -11.43 6.18
C ASN A 119 -3.70 -10.32 5.18
N ILE A 120 -2.94 -9.33 5.64
CA ILE A 120 -2.59 -8.15 4.86
C ILE A 120 -1.08 -7.96 4.86
N MET A 121 -0.47 -7.82 3.68
CA MET A 121 0.91 -7.36 3.54
C MET A 121 0.93 -6.03 2.80
N LEU A 122 1.58 -5.03 3.38
CA LEU A 122 1.91 -3.77 2.73
C LEU A 122 3.41 -3.77 2.41
N ILE A 123 3.75 -3.84 1.14
CA ILE A 123 5.10 -3.94 0.61
C ILE A 123 5.43 -2.62 -0.09
N LEU A 124 6.16 -1.76 0.62
CA LEU A 124 6.66 -0.47 0.14
C LEU A 124 8.15 -0.62 -0.19
N ASP A 125 8.38 -1.31 -1.29
CA ASP A 125 9.70 -1.69 -1.78
C ASP A 125 10.01 -0.95 -3.10
N HIS A 126 10.95 -1.46 -3.89
CA HIS A 126 11.34 -0.92 -5.19
C HIS A 126 12.01 0.47 -5.15
N VAL A 127 12.55 0.86 -4.00
CA VAL A 127 13.43 2.03 -3.87
C VAL A 127 14.87 1.61 -4.11
N GLU A 128 15.60 2.38 -4.92
CA GLU A 128 17.00 2.12 -5.20
C GLU A 128 17.90 3.26 -4.69
N THR A 129 18.81 2.90 -3.79
CA THR A 129 19.97 3.72 -3.39
C THR A 129 21.23 3.16 -4.04
N ASN A 130 22.29 3.97 -4.16
CA ASN A 130 23.57 3.52 -4.72
C ASN A 130 24.13 2.29 -3.98
N GLU A 131 24.04 2.27 -2.65
CA GLU A 131 24.49 1.15 -1.81
C GLU A 131 23.65 -0.10 -2.08
N SER A 132 22.33 0.05 -2.08
CA SER A 132 21.40 -1.05 -2.33
C SER A 132 21.56 -1.64 -3.73
N PHE A 133 21.84 -0.81 -4.74
CA PHE A 133 22.07 -1.24 -6.13
C PHE A 133 23.32 -2.10 -6.24
N LEU A 134 24.45 -1.65 -5.65
CA LEU A 134 25.70 -2.39 -5.67
C LEU A 134 25.60 -3.72 -4.91
N ARG A 135 24.93 -3.70 -3.75
CA ARG A 135 24.64 -4.91 -2.97
C ARG A 135 23.79 -5.87 -3.79
N GLN A 136 22.71 -5.38 -4.38
CA GLN A 136 21.78 -6.21 -5.14
C GLN A 136 22.44 -6.81 -6.40
N ALA A 137 23.23 -6.03 -7.13
CA ALA A 137 23.97 -6.51 -8.28
C ALA A 137 24.94 -7.66 -7.92
N THR A 138 25.58 -7.57 -6.75
CA THR A 138 26.46 -8.62 -6.24
C THR A 138 25.68 -9.89 -5.87
N LEU A 139 24.51 -9.74 -5.24
CA LEU A 139 23.65 -10.87 -4.90
C LEU A 139 23.09 -11.55 -6.15
N ASP A 140 22.59 -10.76 -7.10
CA ASP A 140 21.95 -11.25 -8.34
C ASP A 140 22.92 -11.99 -9.24
N ALA A 141 24.22 -11.67 -9.18
CA ALA A 141 25.26 -12.40 -9.90
C ALA A 141 25.38 -13.88 -9.51
N SER A 142 24.90 -14.25 -8.31
CA SER A 142 24.92 -15.63 -7.83
C SER A 142 23.57 -16.37 -7.98
N LYS A 143 22.51 -15.65 -8.34
CA LYS A 143 21.16 -16.20 -8.49
C LYS A 143 20.95 -16.85 -9.85
N THR A 144 20.12 -17.88 -9.86
CA THR A 144 19.60 -18.49 -11.09
C THR A 144 18.53 -17.61 -11.74
N CYS A 145 18.25 -17.83 -13.03
CA CYS A 145 17.19 -17.11 -13.74
C CYS A 145 15.82 -17.29 -13.09
N ASN A 146 15.54 -18.46 -12.51
CA ASN A 146 14.27 -18.74 -11.85
C ASN A 146 14.14 -17.94 -10.54
N GLU A 147 15.20 -17.85 -9.74
CA GLU A 147 15.20 -17.05 -8.51
C GLU A 147 14.93 -15.58 -8.82
N LEU A 148 15.60 -15.02 -9.83
CA LEU A 148 15.35 -13.63 -10.26
C LEU A 148 13.92 -13.41 -10.78
N THR A 149 13.34 -14.41 -11.44
CA THR A 149 11.96 -14.35 -11.96
C THR A 149 10.94 -14.32 -10.82
N PHE A 150 11.16 -15.10 -9.77
CA PHE A 150 10.27 -15.14 -8.62
C PHE A 150 10.27 -13.86 -7.79
N GLU A 151 11.28 -13.01 -7.97
CA GLU A 151 11.37 -11.69 -7.33
C GLU A 151 10.60 -10.61 -8.10
N PHE A 152 10.07 -10.89 -9.30
CA PHE A 152 9.19 -9.94 -9.97
C PHE A 152 7.91 -9.69 -9.17
N PRO A 153 7.29 -8.50 -9.29
CA PRO A 153 6.17 -8.12 -8.43
C PRO A 153 4.98 -9.10 -8.48
N PHE A 154 4.64 -9.56 -9.69
CA PHE A 154 3.52 -10.48 -9.89
C PHE A 154 3.82 -11.86 -9.31
N GLU A 155 4.99 -12.42 -9.60
CA GLU A 155 5.45 -13.71 -9.11
C GLU A 155 5.62 -13.70 -7.59
N SER A 156 6.16 -12.61 -7.04
CA SER A 156 6.29 -12.40 -5.60
C SER A 156 4.92 -12.40 -4.92
N ALA A 157 3.95 -11.66 -5.48
CA ALA A 157 2.58 -11.66 -4.99
C ALA A 157 1.94 -13.05 -5.09
N ALA A 158 2.16 -13.78 -6.18
CA ALA A 158 1.66 -15.14 -6.34
C ALA A 158 2.23 -16.10 -5.29
N ILE A 159 3.53 -16.02 -5.00
CA ILE A 159 4.18 -16.83 -3.94
C ILE A 159 3.57 -16.49 -2.58
N LEU A 160 3.45 -15.21 -2.23
CA LEU A 160 2.86 -14.79 -0.96
C LEU A 160 1.40 -15.27 -0.84
N SER A 161 0.61 -15.16 -1.91
CA SER A 161 -0.75 -15.72 -1.93
C SER A 161 -0.77 -17.24 -1.75
N LEU A 162 0.15 -17.98 -2.38
CA LEU A 162 0.28 -19.42 -2.20
C LEU A 162 0.66 -19.81 -0.76
N THR A 163 1.44 -18.98 -0.06
CA THR A 163 1.78 -19.20 1.35
C THR A 163 0.63 -18.91 2.32
N GLY A 164 -0.46 -18.30 1.85
CA GLY A 164 -1.68 -18.05 2.63
C GLY A 164 -1.98 -16.57 2.90
N VAL A 165 -1.25 -15.65 2.28
CA VAL A 165 -1.52 -14.22 2.43
C VAL A 165 -2.73 -13.82 1.59
N ASN A 166 -3.74 -13.24 2.24
CA ASN A 166 -5.03 -12.98 1.59
C ASN A 166 -5.05 -11.69 0.75
N SER A 167 -4.28 -10.68 1.15
CA SER A 167 -4.21 -9.38 0.48
C SER A 167 -2.82 -8.76 0.53
N ILE A 168 -2.29 -8.40 -0.63
CA ILE A 168 -0.93 -7.88 -0.78
C ILE A 168 -1.00 -6.56 -1.54
N ILE A 169 -0.53 -5.49 -0.92
CA ILE A 169 -0.34 -4.18 -1.56
C ILE A 169 1.14 -4.05 -1.87
N ALA A 170 1.51 -3.95 -3.13
CA ALA A 170 2.92 -3.88 -3.53
C ALA A 170 3.14 -2.91 -4.70
N ASN A 171 4.35 -2.37 -4.81
CA ASN A 171 4.77 -1.60 -5.98
C ASN A 171 5.05 -2.53 -7.17
N GLN A 172 4.83 -2.04 -8.39
CA GLN A 172 5.07 -2.79 -9.63
C GLN A 172 6.42 -2.44 -10.28
N TRP A 173 6.93 -1.25 -10.03
CA TRP A 173 8.12 -0.68 -10.67
C TRP A 173 8.90 0.16 -9.66
N ASN A 174 10.13 0.52 -10.04
CA ASN A 174 11.00 1.37 -9.23
C ASN A 174 10.33 2.70 -8.86
N CYS A 175 10.52 3.14 -7.63
CA CYS A 175 9.93 4.36 -7.09
C CYS A 175 10.90 5.12 -6.17
N LYS A 176 10.51 6.33 -5.78
CA LYS A 176 11.28 7.15 -4.83
C LYS A 176 10.79 6.95 -3.40
N LEU A 177 11.68 7.18 -2.43
CA LEU A 177 11.34 7.13 -0.99
C LEU A 177 10.13 8.02 -0.66
N ARG A 178 10.10 9.22 -1.25
CA ARG A 178 8.99 10.16 -1.10
C ARG A 178 7.64 9.58 -1.51
N ASP A 179 7.59 8.87 -2.63
CA ASP A 179 6.34 8.30 -3.14
C ASP A 179 5.82 7.24 -2.17
N ASN A 180 6.72 6.37 -1.68
CA ASN A 180 6.39 5.37 -0.67
C ASN A 180 5.95 6.00 0.66
N ARG A 181 6.57 7.12 1.08
CA ARG A 181 6.14 7.86 2.27
C ARG A 181 4.72 8.36 2.12
N GLU A 182 4.42 9.05 1.02
CA GLU A 182 3.09 9.63 0.79
C GLU A 182 2.02 8.53 0.74
N LYS A 183 2.32 7.38 0.11
CA LYS A 183 1.43 6.21 0.08
C LYS A 183 1.24 5.60 1.46
N PHE A 184 2.32 5.40 2.20
CA PHE A 184 2.29 4.84 3.56
C PHE A 184 1.35 5.64 4.45
N THR A 185 1.55 6.96 4.50
CA THR A 185 0.72 7.85 5.31
C THR A 185 -0.73 7.82 4.88
N LYS A 186 -1.02 8.00 3.58
CA LYS A 186 -2.40 8.01 3.06
C LYS A 186 -3.14 6.69 3.28
N ILE A 187 -2.47 5.55 3.07
CA ILE A 187 -3.06 4.23 3.26
C ILE A 187 -3.39 4.00 4.74
N LEU A 188 -2.46 4.30 5.65
CA LEU A 188 -2.70 4.14 7.08
C LEU A 188 -3.81 5.09 7.58
N GLU A 189 -3.83 6.34 7.14
CA GLU A 189 -4.89 7.30 7.47
C GLU A 189 -6.25 6.87 6.94
N ALA A 190 -6.32 6.38 5.71
CA ALA A 190 -7.57 5.89 5.15
C ALA A 190 -8.04 4.60 5.84
N ALA A 191 -7.12 3.69 6.18
CA ALA A 191 -7.46 2.41 6.80
C ALA A 191 -7.82 2.54 8.29
N ILE A 192 -7.07 3.36 9.05
CA ILE A 192 -7.23 3.52 10.50
C ILE A 192 -8.23 4.65 10.81
N ASP A 193 -7.95 5.89 10.40
CA ASP A 193 -8.74 7.07 10.80
C ASP A 193 -10.13 7.05 10.15
N ASN A 194 -10.21 6.66 8.88
CA ASN A 194 -11.48 6.61 8.15
C ASN A 194 -12.15 5.23 8.19
N SER A 195 -11.53 4.26 8.87
CA SER A 195 -11.98 2.85 8.94
C SER A 195 -12.42 2.31 7.58
N LYS A 196 -11.68 2.63 6.50
CA LYS A 196 -11.96 2.12 5.16
C LYS A 196 -11.34 0.75 4.99
N ASN A 197 -11.96 -0.08 4.15
CA ASN A 197 -11.30 -1.29 3.67
C ASN A 197 -10.06 -0.94 2.84
N ILE A 198 -9.15 -1.91 2.74
CA ILE A 198 -7.81 -1.71 2.18
C ILE A 198 -7.85 -1.31 0.70
N GLY A 199 -8.81 -1.83 -0.08
CA GLY A 199 -9.02 -1.43 -1.48
C GLY A 199 -9.47 0.01 -1.62
N ASN A 200 -10.41 0.46 -0.77
CA ASN A 200 -10.86 1.85 -0.74
C ASN A 200 -9.77 2.79 -0.20
N ALA A 201 -8.95 2.32 0.74
CA ALA A 201 -7.79 3.07 1.23
C ALA A 201 -6.78 3.31 0.10
N LEU A 202 -6.42 2.27 -0.65
CA LEU A 202 -5.54 2.40 -1.82
C LEU A 202 -6.16 3.30 -2.90
N ARG A 203 -7.43 3.09 -3.26
CA ARG A 203 -8.13 3.93 -4.25
C ARG A 203 -8.17 5.41 -3.85
N SER A 204 -8.32 5.70 -2.56
CA SER A 204 -8.29 7.08 -2.04
C SER A 204 -6.89 7.71 -2.11
N SER A 205 -5.83 6.90 -2.13
CA SER A 205 -4.46 7.37 -2.32
C SER A 205 -4.19 7.77 -3.77
N VAL A 206 -4.75 7.03 -4.73
CA VAL A 206 -4.59 7.25 -6.18
C VAL A 206 -5.42 8.44 -6.68
N HIS A 207 -6.68 8.49 -6.25
CA HIS A 207 -7.61 9.54 -6.64
C HIS A 207 -7.85 10.46 -5.45
N PRO A 208 -7.13 11.59 -5.33
CA PRO A 208 -7.56 12.63 -4.41
C PRO A 208 -9.01 12.99 -4.75
N LYS A 209 -9.86 13.09 -3.72
CA LYS A 209 -11.25 13.56 -3.91
C LYS A 209 -11.19 14.85 -4.72
N PRO A 210 -12.02 15.04 -5.76
CA PRO A 210 -12.17 16.36 -6.32
C PRO A 210 -12.59 17.27 -5.18
N GLU A 211 -11.83 18.34 -4.96
CA GLU A 211 -12.20 19.39 -4.02
C GLU A 211 -13.65 19.77 -4.37
N SER A 212 -14.57 19.57 -3.41
CA SER A 212 -15.92 20.09 -3.56
C SER A 212 -15.76 21.60 -3.58
N ASN A 213 -15.67 22.17 -4.78
CA ASN A 213 -15.82 23.59 -5.00
C ASN A 213 -17.15 23.99 -4.37
N THR A 214 -17.08 24.54 -3.16
CA THR A 214 -18.14 25.40 -2.64
C THR A 214 -18.43 26.43 -3.71
N ASP A 215 -19.68 26.44 -4.16
CA ASP A 215 -20.24 27.34 -5.17
C ASP A 215 -19.66 28.74 -5.02
N GLN A 216 -18.80 29.12 -5.98
CA GLN A 216 -18.51 30.52 -6.24
C GLN A 216 -19.21 30.86 -7.55
N ASP A 217 -20.19 31.75 -7.44
CA ASP A 217 -20.98 32.34 -8.50
C ASP A 217 -20.11 32.73 -9.71
N ILE A 218 -20.42 32.12 -10.85
CA ILE A 218 -19.82 32.48 -12.14
C ILE A 218 -20.54 33.71 -12.68
N SER A 219 -19.82 34.84 -12.77
CA SER A 219 -20.19 35.96 -13.64
C SER A 219 -19.72 35.65 -15.07
N PRO A 220 -20.54 35.87 -16.13
CA PRO A 220 -20.22 35.45 -17.48
C PRO A 220 -19.37 36.50 -18.21
N GLY A 221 -18.18 36.11 -18.66
CA GLY A 221 -17.39 36.93 -19.57
C GLY A 221 -15.98 36.38 -19.82
N ASP A 222 -15.85 35.50 -20.80
CA ASP A 222 -15.09 35.70 -22.05
C ASP A 222 -14.56 34.35 -22.56
N ILE A 223 -14.95 33.98 -23.77
CA ILE A 223 -14.58 32.71 -24.42
C ILE A 223 -13.34 33.00 -25.27
N THR A 224 -12.18 32.54 -24.81
CA THR A 224 -11.03 32.29 -25.70
C THR A 224 -10.74 30.80 -25.71
N THR A 225 -11.19 30.19 -26.81
CA THR A 225 -11.00 28.79 -27.17
C THR A 225 -9.53 28.51 -27.46
N GLU A 226 -8.81 27.92 -26.51
CA GLU A 226 -7.57 27.20 -26.81
C GLU A 226 -7.85 25.69 -26.83
N VAL A 227 -7.82 25.14 -28.04
CA VAL A 227 -7.98 23.72 -28.31
C VAL A 227 -6.70 23.01 -27.85
N SER A 228 -6.72 22.47 -26.63
CA SER A 228 -5.65 21.60 -26.15
C SER A 228 -5.78 20.22 -26.79
N SER A 229 -4.76 19.85 -27.54
CA SER A 229 -4.61 18.57 -28.24
C SER A 229 -4.66 17.40 -27.26
N THR A 230 -5.77 16.65 -27.27
CA THR A 230 -5.91 15.39 -26.54
C THR A 230 -5.03 14.32 -27.19
N GLN A 231 -3.78 14.20 -26.75
CA GLN A 231 -3.10 12.92 -26.79
C GLN A 231 -3.73 12.04 -25.70
N SER A 232 -4.43 11.02 -26.14
CA SER A 232 -4.93 9.94 -25.28
C SER A 232 -3.74 9.19 -24.69
N ASN A 233 -3.18 9.75 -23.63
CA ASN A 233 -2.21 9.08 -22.78
C ASN A 233 -2.93 7.95 -22.05
N VAL A 234 -2.48 6.72 -22.27
CA VAL A 234 -2.79 5.62 -21.36
C VAL A 234 -2.09 5.97 -20.04
N ILE A 235 -2.81 6.63 -19.14
CA ILE A 235 -2.27 7.02 -17.84
C ILE A 235 -2.17 5.74 -17.00
N VAL A 236 -0.96 5.23 -16.81
CA VAL A 236 -0.68 4.31 -15.70
C VAL A 236 -0.81 5.15 -14.43
N LEU A 237 -2.01 5.13 -13.83
CA LEU A 237 -2.43 6.08 -12.79
C LEU A 237 -1.69 5.88 -11.44
N ASP A 238 -1.18 4.69 -11.15
CA ASP A 238 -0.40 4.43 -9.94
C ASP A 238 0.52 3.21 -10.10
N ASN A 239 1.62 3.20 -9.35
CA ASN A 239 2.61 2.13 -9.26
C ASN A 239 2.19 1.05 -8.24
N THR A 240 1.29 1.36 -7.31
CA THR A 240 0.90 0.44 -6.24
C THR A 240 -0.35 -0.34 -6.60
N VAL A 241 -0.25 -1.67 -6.51
CA VAL A 241 -1.33 -2.60 -6.87
C VAL A 241 -1.72 -3.43 -5.65
N LEU A 242 -3.02 -3.72 -5.55
CA LEU A 242 -3.57 -4.66 -4.58
C LEU A 242 -3.86 -6.00 -5.26
N TYR A 243 -3.21 -7.05 -4.78
CA TYR A 243 -3.48 -8.44 -5.11
C TYR A 243 -4.33 -9.08 -4.00
N GLY A 244 -5.29 -9.93 -4.38
CA GLY A 244 -6.16 -10.62 -3.44
C GLY A 244 -7.41 -9.83 -3.04
N LEU A 245 -7.84 -9.95 -1.79
CA LEU A 245 -9.17 -9.49 -1.37
C LEU A 245 -9.18 -7.99 -0.97
N PRO A 246 -10.04 -7.15 -1.57
CA PRO A 246 -10.00 -5.70 -1.31
C PRO A 246 -10.71 -5.25 -0.03
N TYR A 247 -11.45 -6.16 0.62
CA TYR A 247 -12.42 -5.80 1.65
C TYR A 247 -11.93 -6.06 3.09
N PHE A 248 -10.64 -6.27 3.33
CA PHE A 248 -10.13 -6.30 4.71
C PHE A 248 -10.09 -4.90 5.34
N MET A 249 -10.36 -4.83 6.64
CA MET A 249 -10.34 -3.62 7.44
C MET A 249 -9.37 -3.79 8.60
N LEU A 250 -8.53 -2.77 8.80
CA LEU A 250 -7.65 -2.69 9.95
C LEU A 250 -8.44 -2.16 11.14
N ASN A 251 -8.88 -3.04 12.02
CA ASN A 251 -9.56 -2.63 13.24
C ASN A 251 -8.81 -3.16 14.47
N PRO A 252 -8.82 -2.43 15.60
CA PRO A 252 -8.57 -3.08 16.87
C PRO A 252 -9.66 -4.13 17.09
N LEU A 253 -9.27 -5.39 17.33
CA LEU A 253 -10.21 -6.34 17.91
C LEU A 253 -10.71 -5.75 19.23
N LYS A 254 -12.02 -5.63 19.39
CA LYS A 254 -12.62 -5.36 20.69
C LYS A 254 -12.35 -6.59 21.57
N THR A 255 -11.30 -6.52 22.41
CA THR A 255 -11.17 -7.38 23.59
C THR A 255 -12.27 -7.08 24.59
#